data_AF-A0AAD8Z8I9-F1
#
_entry.id   AF-A0AAD8Z8I9-F1
#
_cell.length_a   1.000
_cell.length_b   1.000
_cell.length_c   1.000
_cell.angle_alpha   90.00
_cell.angle_beta   90.00
_cell.angle_gamma   90.00
#
_symmetry.space_group_name_H-M   'P 1'
#
loop_
_entity.id
_entity.type
_entity.pdbx_description
1 polymer ?
#
loop_
_entity_poly.entity_id
_entity_poly.type
_entity_poly.pdbx_seq_one_letter_code
_entity_poly.pdbx_strand_id
1 'polypeptide(L)'
;MPFGLVNAPAVFHQYINEVLRQALDRYVFVYLDNILIYSQTVDKHVRRILQLLLENHHFVKLEKSTFHARAIFFLGFVVSHNKLCMDPVKMRVIENWPRPTLVRQVQRFLGFTAFYCRFEVNFSSVEAPLTVLTRKASGWFCWPIKAQQALEKIKHHLIVALILQLSDVELPFIIEVDASEVGVGAVLSQRSGKYKKLHPCAYFSRCLSPAEKNYDVGDRKLLAVKLALEE
;
A
#
# COMPACT_ATOMS: atom_id res chain seq x y z
N MET A 1 9.45 25.11 15.16
CA MET A 1 10.55 24.18 14.84
C MET A 1 11.11 24.54 13.48
N PRO A 2 12.42 24.79 13.31
CA PRO A 2 12.99 25.17 12.02
C PRO A 2 13.00 24.00 11.04
N PHE A 3 12.92 24.30 9.74
CA PHE A 3 13.03 23.31 8.67
C PHE A 3 14.44 22.70 8.61
N GLY A 4 14.56 21.45 8.17
CA GLY A 4 15.83 20.76 7.97
C GLY A 4 16.34 19.93 9.15
N LEU A 5 15.66 19.98 10.30
CA LEU A 5 15.96 19.09 11.42
C LEU A 5 15.44 17.67 11.13
N VAL A 6 16.35 16.69 11.20
CA VAL A 6 16.06 15.27 10.90
C VAL A 6 14.90 14.72 11.72
N ASN A 7 14.82 15.09 13.00
CA ASN A 7 13.80 14.58 13.93
C ASN A 7 12.53 15.44 13.99
N ALA A 8 12.48 16.58 13.29
CA ALA A 8 11.32 17.47 13.36
C ALA A 8 9.99 16.79 12.95
N PRO A 9 9.92 16.01 11.86
CA PRO A 9 8.69 15.33 11.48
C PRO A 9 8.23 14.31 12.52
N ALA A 10 9.18 13.58 13.13
CA ALA A 10 8.88 12.56 14.14
C ALA A 10 8.32 13.19 15.43
N VAL A 11 8.97 14.26 15.92
CA VAL A 11 8.52 14.99 17.11
C VAL A 11 7.15 15.63 16.88
N PHE A 12 6.95 16.25 15.71
CA PHE A 12 5.65 16.82 15.36
C PHE A 12 4.55 15.77 15.29
N HIS A 13 4.84 14.62 14.65
CA HIS A 13 3.89 13.53 14.56
C HIS A 13 3.50 12.97 15.93
N GLN A 14 4.47 12.76 16.82
CA GLN A 14 4.20 12.32 18.19
C GLN A 14 3.30 13.31 18.94
N TYR A 15 3.59 14.61 18.83
CA TYR A 15 2.79 15.65 19.47
C TYR A 15 1.35 15.67 18.95
N ILE A 16 1.14 15.64 17.63
CA ILE A 16 -0.22 15.61 17.06
C ILE A 16 -0.96 14.34 17.48
N ASN A 17 -0.27 13.20 17.56
CA ASN A 17 -0.88 11.97 18.04
C ASN A 17 -1.32 12.07 19.51
N GLU A 18 -0.59 12.79 20.35
CA GLU A 18 -1.00 13.05 21.74
C GLU A 18 -2.24 13.96 21.80
N VAL A 19 -2.24 15.06 21.03
CA VAL A 19 -3.37 16.01 20.97
C VAL A 19 -4.65 15.32 20.45
N LEU A 20 -4.53 14.48 19.44
CA LEU A 20 -5.66 13.81 18.79
C LEU A 20 -5.90 12.38 19.29
N ARG A 21 -5.24 11.96 20.38
CA ARG A 21 -5.24 10.57 20.87
C ARG A 21 -6.63 9.95 21.02
N GLN A 22 -7.62 10.74 21.45
CA GLN A 22 -8.99 10.26 21.65
C GLN A 22 -9.77 10.04 20.34
N ALA A 23 -9.29 10.63 19.24
CA ALA A 23 -9.89 10.60 17.92
C ALA A 23 -9.16 9.66 16.93
N LEU A 24 -7.89 9.37 17.20
CA LEU A 24 -7.06 8.46 16.39
C LEU A 24 -7.76 7.12 16.18
N ASP A 25 -7.70 6.64 14.94
CA ASP A 25 -8.25 5.38 14.44
C ASP A 25 -9.77 5.20 14.61
N ARG A 26 -10.46 6.20 15.18
CA ARG A 26 -11.93 6.24 15.32
C ARG A 26 -12.57 7.08 14.23
N TYR A 27 -12.08 8.30 14.06
CA TYR A 27 -12.58 9.25 13.06
C TYR A 27 -11.50 10.19 12.54
N VAL A 28 -10.24 9.97 12.94
CA VAL A 28 -9.07 10.70 12.47
C VAL A 28 -7.93 9.73 12.20
N PHE A 29 -7.24 9.95 11.09
CA PHE A 29 -5.96 9.32 10.79
C PHE A 29 -4.91 10.42 10.56
N VAL A 30 -3.74 10.27 11.17
CA VAL A 30 -2.66 11.26 11.11
C VAL A 30 -1.43 10.60 10.51
N TYR A 31 -0.79 11.28 9.55
CA TYR A 31 0.52 10.90 9.05
C TYR A 31 1.38 12.13 8.85
N LEU A 32 2.42 12.26 9.69
CA LEU A 32 3.27 13.45 9.76
C LEU A 32 2.42 14.73 9.93
N ASP A 33 2.38 15.58 8.89
CA ASP A 33 1.64 16.84 8.81
C ASP A 33 0.24 16.72 8.20
N ASN A 34 -0.13 15.53 7.69
CA ASN A 34 -1.42 15.32 7.04
C ASN A 34 -2.42 14.70 8.02
N ILE A 35 -3.58 15.35 8.18
CA ILE A 35 -4.68 14.91 9.04
C ILE A 35 -5.88 14.59 8.15
N LEU A 36 -6.29 13.32 8.14
CA LEU A 36 -7.50 12.86 7.49
C LEU A 36 -8.61 12.72 8.53
N ILE A 37 -9.72 13.43 8.34
CA ILE A 37 -10.90 13.34 9.21
C ILE A 37 -12.01 12.65 8.41
N TYR A 38 -12.58 11.59 8.97
CA TYR A 38 -13.67 10.85 8.35
C TYR A 38 -14.87 10.74 9.30
N SER A 39 -16.07 10.78 8.74
CA SER A 39 -17.30 10.73 9.52
C SER A 39 -18.45 10.24 8.66
N GLN A 40 -19.40 9.54 9.29
CA GLN A 40 -20.68 9.20 8.66
C GLN A 40 -21.67 10.38 8.68
N THR A 41 -21.45 11.37 9.56
CA THR A 41 -22.30 12.58 9.70
C THR A 41 -21.48 13.85 9.53
N VAL A 42 -22.06 14.88 8.91
CA VAL A 42 -21.27 15.85 8.12
C VAL A 42 -20.42 16.82 8.94
N ASP A 43 -20.70 17.09 10.23
CA ASP A 43 -20.12 18.31 10.85
C ASP A 43 -19.47 18.18 12.23
N LYS A 44 -19.78 17.14 13.01
CA LYS A 44 -19.35 17.10 14.43
C LYS A 44 -17.85 16.89 14.58
N HIS A 45 -17.29 15.93 13.83
CA HIS A 45 -15.87 15.56 13.96
C HIS A 45 -14.95 16.67 13.45
N VAL A 46 -15.25 17.29 12.30
CA VAL A 46 -14.42 18.37 11.74
C VAL A 46 -14.30 19.52 12.73
N ARG A 47 -15.42 20.01 13.27
CA ARG A 47 -15.42 21.10 14.26
C ARG A 47 -14.64 20.72 15.52
N ARG A 48 -14.85 19.50 16.04
CA ARG A 48 -14.15 19.03 17.25
C ARG A 48 -12.64 18.98 17.04
N ILE A 49 -12.17 18.50 15.88
CA ILE A 49 -10.74 18.40 15.58
C ILE A 49 -10.12 19.78 15.38
N LEU A 50 -10.78 20.68 14.64
CA LEU A 50 -10.30 22.05 14.48
C LEU A 50 -10.23 22.79 15.82
N GLN A 51 -11.18 22.54 16.72
CA GLN A 51 -11.17 23.10 18.07
C GLN A 51 -10.00 22.54 18.91
N LEU A 52 -9.77 21.22 18.90
CA LEU A 52 -8.63 20.61 19.60
C LEU A 52 -7.28 21.14 19.09
N LEU A 53 -7.15 21.32 17.77
CA LEU A 53 -5.94 21.91 17.18
C LEU A 53 -5.77 23.36 17.64
N LEU A 54 -6.83 24.16 17.64
CA LEU A 54 -6.79 25.55 18.07
C LEU A 54 -6.45 25.69 19.57
N GLU A 55 -7.04 24.86 20.43
CA GLU A 55 -6.76 24.79 21.87
C GLU A 55 -5.28 24.47 22.16
N ASN A 56 -4.63 23.73 21.25
CA ASN A 56 -3.21 23.39 21.32
C ASN A 56 -2.32 24.30 20.44
N HIS A 57 -2.83 25.45 20.00
CA HIS A 57 -2.10 26.44 19.18
C HIS A 57 -1.56 25.90 17.83
N HIS A 58 -2.27 24.94 17.23
CA HIS A 58 -1.98 24.41 15.91
C HIS A 58 -2.94 24.98 14.87
N PHE A 59 -2.37 25.53 13.80
CA PHE A 59 -3.12 26.21 12.75
C PHE A 59 -3.12 25.40 11.46
N VAL A 60 -4.28 25.32 10.84
CA VAL A 60 -4.48 24.59 9.58
C VAL A 60 -4.38 25.56 8.41
N LYS A 61 -3.60 25.21 7.39
CA LYS A 61 -3.50 26.02 6.17
C LYS A 61 -4.71 25.79 5.28
N LEU A 62 -5.62 26.77 5.22
CA LEU A 62 -6.87 26.71 4.47
C LEU A 62 -6.67 26.36 2.98
N GLU A 63 -5.69 26.98 2.32
CA GLU A 63 -5.37 26.74 0.89
C GLU A 63 -5.01 25.28 0.57
N LYS A 64 -4.52 24.53 1.56
CA LYS A 64 -4.14 23.11 1.40
C LYS A 64 -5.17 22.16 2.00
N SER A 65 -6.29 22.68 2.49
CA SER A 65 -7.30 21.90 3.19
C SER A 65 -8.54 21.74 2.33
N THR A 66 -9.06 20.52 2.32
CA THR A 66 -10.29 20.17 1.60
C THR A 66 -11.31 19.71 2.63
N PHE A 67 -12.48 20.36 2.66
CA PHE A 67 -13.56 20.04 3.58
C PHE A 67 -14.76 19.44 2.83
N HIS A 68 -15.51 18.58 3.51
CA HIS A 68 -16.77 18.00 3.03
C HIS A 68 -16.70 17.34 1.63
N ALA A 69 -15.54 16.79 1.25
CA ALA A 69 -15.39 16.08 -0.02
C ALA A 69 -15.78 14.61 0.09
N ARG A 70 -16.43 14.08 -0.96
CA ARG A 70 -16.78 12.64 -1.06
C ARG A 70 -15.58 11.75 -1.39
N ALA A 71 -14.55 12.34 -1.99
CA ALA A 71 -13.28 11.71 -2.27
C ALA A 71 -12.16 12.73 -2.03
N ILE A 72 -11.07 12.31 -1.38
CA ILE A 72 -9.94 13.17 -1.08
C ILE A 72 -8.63 12.48 -1.42
N PHE A 73 -7.65 13.25 -1.88
CA PHE A 73 -6.30 12.76 -2.06
C PHE A 73 -5.56 12.76 -0.72
N PHE A 74 -5.03 11.61 -0.33
CA PHE A 74 -4.31 11.43 0.92
C PHE A 74 -3.18 10.41 0.73
N LEU A 75 -1.93 10.81 1.05
CA LEU A 75 -0.72 9.98 0.97
C LEU A 75 -0.51 9.24 -0.37
N GLY A 76 -0.92 9.84 -1.49
CA GLY A 76 -0.76 9.21 -2.80
C GLY A 76 -1.91 8.29 -3.22
N PHE A 77 -2.98 8.24 -2.42
CA PHE A 77 -4.21 7.51 -2.70
C PHE A 77 -5.41 8.47 -2.77
N VAL A 78 -6.42 8.10 -3.53
CA VAL A 78 -7.75 8.71 -3.49
C VAL A 78 -8.62 7.89 -2.54
N VAL A 79 -8.89 8.46 -1.38
CA VAL A 79 -9.77 7.86 -0.36
C VAL A 79 -11.20 8.31 -0.67
N SER A 80 -12.10 7.36 -0.82
CA SER A 80 -13.53 7.60 -1.04
C SER A 80 -14.38 6.60 -0.24
N HIS A 81 -15.71 6.71 -0.33
CA HIS A 81 -16.61 5.84 0.43
C HIS A 81 -16.32 4.35 0.18
N ASN A 82 -15.82 3.66 1.23
CA ASN A 82 -15.43 2.25 1.24
C ASN A 82 -14.41 1.84 0.15
N LYS A 83 -13.69 2.79 -0.45
CA LYS A 83 -12.74 2.51 -1.53
C LYS A 83 -11.48 3.32 -1.36
N LEU A 84 -10.35 2.64 -1.51
CA LEU A 84 -9.03 3.24 -1.64
C LEU A 84 -8.55 3.01 -3.07
N CYS A 85 -8.31 4.09 -3.80
CA CYS A 85 -7.83 4.05 -5.17
C CYS A 85 -6.45 4.67 -5.30
N MET A 86 -5.66 4.30 -6.30
CA MET A 86 -4.47 5.07 -6.65
C MET A 86 -4.84 6.45 -7.19
N ASP A 87 -3.91 7.40 -7.12
CA ASP A 87 -3.96 8.60 -7.94
C ASP A 87 -4.07 8.27 -9.44
N PRO A 88 -5.10 8.76 -10.16
CA PRO A 88 -5.21 8.61 -11.61
C PRO A 88 -3.98 9.12 -12.37
N VAL A 89 -3.31 10.16 -11.87
CA VAL A 89 -2.08 10.67 -12.46
C VAL A 89 -0.98 9.62 -12.37
N LYS A 90 -0.83 8.96 -11.22
CA LYS A 90 0.15 7.88 -11.07
C LYS A 90 -0.22 6.63 -11.85
N MET A 91 -1.51 6.30 -11.95
CA MET A 91 -1.98 5.22 -12.82
C MET A 91 -1.55 5.46 -14.28
N ARG A 92 -1.74 6.68 -14.81
CA ARG A 92 -1.29 7.05 -16.16
C ARG A 92 0.22 6.95 -16.33
N VAL A 93 1.00 7.29 -15.30
CA VAL A 93 2.46 7.14 -15.32
C VAL A 93 2.86 5.66 -15.36
N ILE A 94 2.15 4.79 -14.63
CA ILE A 94 2.37 3.33 -14.70
C ILE A 94 1.99 2.81 -16.07
N GLU A 95 0.82 3.17 -16.60
CA GLU A 95 0.33 2.72 -17.90
C GLU A 95 1.31 3.07 -19.02
N ASN A 96 1.84 4.30 -18.99
CA ASN A 96 2.80 4.79 -19.97
C ASN A 96 4.27 4.58 -19.56
N TRP A 97 4.53 3.75 -18.56
CA TRP A 97 5.90 3.55 -18.07
C TRP A 97 6.78 2.98 -19.19
N PRO A 98 7.89 3.65 -19.55
CA PRO A 98 8.71 3.25 -20.67
C PRO A 98 9.48 1.97 -20.36
N ARG A 99 9.75 1.16 -21.40
CA ARG A 99 10.61 -0.02 -21.29
C ARG A 99 12.00 0.39 -20.75
N PRO A 100 12.46 -0.16 -19.61
CA PRO A 100 13.79 0.11 -19.09
C PRO A 100 14.90 -0.32 -20.06
N THR A 101 15.89 0.54 -20.25
CA THR A 101 17.10 0.31 -21.05
C THR A 101 18.35 0.15 -20.20
N LEU A 102 18.25 0.41 -18.89
CA LEU A 102 19.37 0.35 -17.94
C LEU A 102 18.94 -0.34 -16.65
N VAL A 103 19.90 -1.00 -16.00
CA VAL A 103 19.71 -1.65 -14.68
C VAL A 103 19.10 -0.69 -13.65
N ARG A 104 19.57 0.56 -13.60
CA ARG A 104 19.03 1.58 -12.68
C ARG A 104 17.56 1.89 -12.92
N GLN A 105 17.10 1.83 -14.17
CA GLN A 105 15.70 2.06 -14.51
C GLN A 105 14.82 0.88 -14.09
N VAL A 106 15.34 -0.35 -14.19
CA VAL A 106 14.66 -1.55 -13.65
C VAL A 106 14.55 -1.45 -12.13
N GLN A 107 15.63 -1.08 -11.44
CA GLN A 107 15.61 -0.88 -9.98
C GLN A 107 14.62 0.22 -9.57
N ARG A 108 14.55 1.33 -10.32
CA ARG A 108 13.58 2.40 -10.07
C ARG A 108 12.14 1.93 -10.26
N PHE A 109 11.87 1.13 -11.29
CA PHE A 109 10.56 0.52 -11.51
C PHE A 109 10.20 -0.41 -10.35
N LEU A 110 11.06 -1.39 -10.04
CA LEU A 110 10.84 -2.34 -8.93
C LEU A 110 10.66 -1.65 -7.57
N GLY A 111 11.44 -0.61 -7.28
CA GLY A 111 11.29 0.16 -6.05
C GLY A 111 9.96 0.90 -5.98
N PHE A 112 9.45 1.39 -7.11
CA PHE A 112 8.14 2.02 -7.21
C PHE A 112 7.01 0.99 -7.07
N THR A 113 7.10 -0.13 -7.78
CA THR A 113 6.07 -1.18 -7.75
C THR A 113 5.99 -1.82 -6.37
N ALA A 114 7.11 -2.04 -5.68
CA ALA A 114 7.11 -2.60 -4.33
C ALA A 114 6.25 -1.82 -3.31
N PHE A 115 6.12 -0.49 -3.46
CA PHE A 115 5.25 0.32 -2.60
C PHE A 115 3.75 0.05 -2.85
N TYR A 116 3.38 -0.16 -4.11
CA TYR A 116 1.99 -0.30 -4.55
C TYR A 116 1.54 -1.77 -4.70
N CYS A 117 2.48 -2.70 -4.84
CA CYS A 117 2.22 -4.12 -5.08
C CYS A 117 2.31 -4.98 -3.81
N ARG A 118 2.35 -4.36 -2.61
CA ARG A 118 2.00 -5.04 -1.36
C ARG A 118 0.61 -5.70 -1.43
N PHE A 119 -0.17 -5.39 -2.46
CA PHE A 119 -1.53 -5.84 -2.67
C PHE A 119 -1.67 -6.84 -3.84
N GLU A 120 -0.72 -7.74 -4.09
CA GLU A 120 -0.93 -8.86 -5.02
C GLU A 120 -0.38 -10.24 -4.61
N VAL A 121 -1.13 -11.30 -4.95
CA VAL A 121 -0.70 -12.71 -4.81
C VAL A 121 0.41 -13.03 -5.78
N ASN A 122 1.44 -13.73 -5.31
CA ASN A 122 2.54 -14.24 -6.14
C ASN A 122 3.30 -13.14 -6.91
N PHE A 123 3.22 -11.88 -6.44
CA PHE A 123 3.89 -10.74 -7.04
C PHE A 123 5.40 -10.96 -7.19
N SER A 124 6.01 -11.58 -6.19
CA SER A 124 7.42 -12.00 -6.20
C SER A 124 7.80 -12.88 -7.41
N SER A 125 6.90 -13.77 -7.84
CA SER A 125 7.11 -14.62 -9.02
C SER A 125 7.01 -13.83 -10.33
N VAL A 126 6.14 -12.82 -10.36
CA VAL A 126 5.94 -11.94 -11.52
C VAL A 126 7.12 -10.98 -11.68
N GLU A 127 7.67 -10.45 -10.59
CA GLU A 127 8.84 -9.57 -10.61
C GLU A 127 10.16 -10.32 -10.83
N ALA A 128 10.21 -11.63 -10.58
CA ALA A 128 11.45 -12.41 -10.65
C ALA A 128 12.27 -12.20 -11.95
N PRO A 129 11.67 -12.16 -13.17
CA PRO A 129 12.41 -11.87 -14.39
C PRO A 129 13.08 -10.49 -14.40
N LEU A 130 12.47 -9.48 -13.77
CA LEU A 130 13.02 -8.13 -13.64
C LEU A 130 14.09 -8.06 -12.54
N THR A 131 13.87 -8.76 -11.42
CA THR A 131 14.84 -8.84 -10.32
C THR A 131 16.14 -9.53 -10.75
N VAL A 132 16.10 -10.47 -11.70
CA VAL A 132 17.32 -11.04 -12.29
C VAL A 132 18.13 -9.98 -13.03
N LEU A 133 17.48 -9.02 -13.70
CA LEU A 133 18.15 -7.92 -14.41
C LEU A 133 18.82 -6.90 -13.47
N THR A 134 18.48 -6.90 -12.17
CA THR A 134 19.07 -5.98 -11.18
C THR A 134 20.28 -6.54 -10.44
N ARG A 135 20.54 -7.84 -10.56
CA ARG A 135 21.76 -8.47 -10.00
C ARG A 135 22.98 -7.97 -10.76
N LYS A 136 24.12 -7.79 -10.07
CA LYS A 136 25.40 -7.33 -10.68
C LYS A 136 25.67 -8.16 -11.94
N ALA A 137 25.53 -7.54 -13.11
CA ALA A 137 25.81 -8.16 -14.39
C ALA A 137 27.20 -7.72 -14.87
N SER A 138 28.10 -8.68 -15.04
CA SER A 138 29.38 -8.51 -15.74
C SER A 138 29.19 -8.60 -17.27
N GLY A 139 28.25 -7.82 -17.84
CA GLY A 139 27.95 -7.87 -19.28
C GLY A 139 26.90 -6.86 -19.78
N TRP A 140 26.68 -6.86 -21.11
CA TRP A 140 25.74 -5.98 -21.83
C TRP A 140 24.29 -6.16 -21.34
N PHE A 141 23.56 -5.05 -21.18
CA PHE A 141 22.17 -5.09 -20.72
C PHE A 141 21.26 -5.65 -21.81
N CYS A 142 20.84 -6.90 -21.66
CA CYS A 142 19.89 -7.56 -22.54
C CYS A 142 18.50 -7.56 -21.89
N TRP A 143 17.48 -7.18 -22.67
CA TRP A 143 16.08 -7.19 -22.22
C TRP A 143 15.33 -8.36 -22.84
N PRO A 144 15.14 -9.47 -22.09
CA PRO A 144 14.50 -10.67 -22.61
C PRO A 144 12.99 -10.51 -22.73
N ILE A 145 12.35 -11.34 -23.57
CA ILE A 145 10.89 -11.38 -23.74
C ILE A 145 10.18 -11.60 -22.40
N LYS A 146 10.72 -12.46 -21.53
CA LYS A 146 10.19 -12.71 -20.18
C LYS A 146 10.16 -11.45 -19.31
N ALA A 147 11.11 -10.54 -19.46
CA ALA A 147 11.13 -9.26 -18.75
C ALA A 147 10.07 -8.30 -19.30
N GLN A 148 9.83 -8.29 -20.61
CA GLN A 148 8.73 -7.52 -21.20
C GLN A 148 7.37 -8.02 -20.70
N GLN A 149 7.16 -9.33 -20.68
CA GLN A 149 5.93 -9.93 -20.17
C GLN A 149 5.70 -9.62 -18.70
N ALA A 150 6.76 -9.69 -17.87
CA ALA A 150 6.70 -9.29 -16.47
C ALA A 150 6.32 -7.81 -16.32
N LEU A 151 6.96 -6.91 -17.08
CA LEU A 151 6.67 -5.47 -17.06
C LEU A 151 5.20 -5.18 -17.35
N GLU A 152 4.65 -5.70 -18.46
CA GLU A 152 3.25 -5.46 -18.82
C GLU A 152 2.28 -6.10 -17.82
N LYS A 153 2.61 -7.30 -17.31
CA LYS A 153 1.78 -7.96 -16.30
C LYS A 153 1.69 -7.11 -15.03
N ILE A 154 2.82 -6.58 -14.54
CA ILE A 154 2.87 -5.70 -13.36
C ILE A 154 2.10 -4.39 -13.59
N LYS A 155 2.23 -3.78 -14.78
CA LYS A 155 1.49 -2.56 -15.12
C LYS A 155 -0.03 -2.79 -15.10
N HIS A 156 -0.49 -3.84 -15.77
CA HIS A 156 -1.91 -4.21 -15.80
C HIS A 156 -2.45 -4.49 -14.40
N HIS A 157 -1.71 -5.30 -13.64
CA HIS A 157 -1.99 -5.64 -12.26
C HIS A 157 -2.12 -4.41 -11.35
N LEU A 158 -1.17 -3.49 -11.39
CA LEU A 158 -1.24 -2.24 -10.63
C LEU A 158 -2.45 -1.37 -10.95
N ILE A 159 -2.92 -1.40 -12.19
CA ILE A 159 -4.11 -0.64 -12.60
C ILE A 159 -5.39 -1.31 -12.09
N VAL A 160 -5.43 -2.65 -12.09
CA VAL A 160 -6.62 -3.43 -11.70
C VAL A 160 -6.72 -3.64 -10.18
N ALA A 161 -5.63 -4.01 -9.52
CA ALA A 161 -5.60 -4.39 -8.11
C ALA A 161 -5.80 -3.21 -7.15
N LEU A 162 -5.50 -1.97 -7.58
CA LEU A 162 -5.54 -0.82 -6.68
C LEU A 162 -6.93 -0.21 -6.46
N ILE A 163 -8.01 -0.93 -6.78
CA ILE A 163 -9.35 -0.64 -6.24
C ILE A 163 -9.53 -1.54 -5.01
N LEU A 164 -8.89 -1.18 -3.90
CA LEU A 164 -9.05 -1.91 -2.64
C LEU A 164 -10.31 -1.44 -1.95
N GLN A 165 -11.12 -2.42 -1.55
CA GLN A 165 -12.23 -2.14 -0.65
C GLN A 165 -11.68 -2.02 0.77
N LEU A 166 -12.04 -0.94 1.47
CA LEU A 166 -11.70 -0.80 2.89
C LEU A 166 -12.27 -1.99 3.65
N SER A 167 -11.44 -2.61 4.50
CA SER A 167 -11.86 -3.71 5.36
C SER A 167 -12.85 -3.22 6.42
N ASP A 168 -13.85 -4.04 6.69
CA ASP A 168 -14.83 -3.84 7.74
C ASP A 168 -14.48 -4.73 8.93
N VAL A 169 -14.03 -4.14 10.03
CA VAL A 169 -13.55 -4.89 11.20
C VAL A 169 -14.65 -5.75 11.84
N GLU A 170 -15.92 -5.44 11.58
CA GLU A 170 -17.07 -6.20 12.08
C GLU A 170 -17.34 -7.49 11.27
N LEU A 171 -16.71 -7.64 10.09
CA LEU A 171 -16.88 -8.80 9.23
C LEU A 171 -15.74 -9.81 9.40
N PRO A 172 -16.03 -11.13 9.33
CA PRO A 172 -14.99 -12.14 9.41
C PRO A 172 -14.03 -12.02 8.22
N PHE A 173 -12.74 -12.03 8.53
CA PHE A 173 -11.67 -12.10 7.56
C PHE A 173 -11.46 -13.54 7.09
N ILE A 174 -11.14 -13.69 5.81
CA ILE A 174 -10.81 -14.96 5.16
C ILE A 174 -9.40 -14.79 4.60
N ILE A 175 -8.47 -15.61 5.09
CA ILE A 175 -7.09 -15.64 4.60
C ILE A 175 -6.93 -16.87 3.71
N GLU A 176 -6.54 -16.64 2.46
CA GLU A 176 -6.15 -17.68 1.52
C GLU A 176 -4.65 -17.60 1.33
N VAL A 177 -3.92 -18.68 1.62
CA VAL A 177 -2.47 -18.75 1.44
C VAL A 177 -2.09 -19.71 0.32
N ASP A 178 -1.00 -19.38 -0.37
CA ASP A 178 -0.38 -20.24 -1.37
C ASP A 178 1.15 -20.27 -1.16
N ALA A 179 1.77 -21.39 -1.52
CA ALA A 179 3.19 -21.60 -1.39
C ALA A 179 3.75 -22.37 -2.59
N SER A 180 4.84 -21.86 -3.15
CA SER A 180 5.55 -22.44 -4.28
C SER A 180 6.99 -22.78 -3.92
N GLU A 181 7.78 -23.28 -4.87
CA GLU A 181 9.23 -23.45 -4.70
C GLU A 181 10.00 -22.13 -4.66
N VAL A 182 9.39 -21.03 -5.11
CA VAL A 182 10.05 -19.74 -5.26
C VAL A 182 9.67 -18.78 -4.14
N GLY A 183 8.42 -18.83 -3.67
CA GLY A 183 7.84 -17.83 -2.79
C GLY A 183 6.54 -18.29 -2.15
N VAL A 184 6.08 -17.50 -1.19
CA VAL A 184 4.77 -17.62 -0.55
C VAL A 184 3.92 -16.39 -0.84
N GLY A 185 2.61 -16.55 -0.78
CA GLY A 185 1.67 -15.46 -0.90
C GLY A 185 0.39 -15.68 -0.09
N ALA A 186 -0.33 -14.60 0.17
CA ALA A 186 -1.65 -14.66 0.79
C ALA A 186 -2.58 -13.57 0.25
N VAL A 187 -3.88 -13.81 0.37
CA VAL A 187 -4.94 -12.82 0.20
C VAL A 187 -5.74 -12.75 1.49
N LEU A 188 -5.88 -11.54 2.03
CA LEU A 188 -6.86 -11.24 3.05
C LEU A 188 -8.13 -10.72 2.35
N SER A 189 -9.24 -11.43 2.50
CA SER A 189 -10.51 -11.07 1.87
C SER A 189 -11.66 -11.02 2.87
N GLN A 190 -12.71 -10.30 2.51
CA GLN A 190 -13.97 -10.26 3.26
C GLN A 190 -15.17 -10.49 2.33
N ARG A 191 -16.24 -11.05 2.88
CA ARG A 191 -17.51 -11.16 2.16
C ARG A 191 -18.28 -9.85 2.34
N SER A 192 -18.38 -9.06 1.28
CA SER A 192 -19.10 -7.78 1.31
C SER A 192 -20.33 -7.77 0.41
N GLY A 193 -21.38 -7.10 0.86
CA GLY A 193 -22.63 -6.89 0.10
C GLY A 193 -23.61 -8.08 0.08
N LYS A 194 -24.71 -7.88 -0.64
CA LYS A 194 -25.89 -8.78 -0.69
C LYS A 194 -25.61 -10.16 -1.30
N TYR A 195 -24.50 -10.30 -2.04
CA TYR A 195 -24.19 -11.48 -2.85
C TYR A 195 -23.02 -12.34 -2.34
N LYS A 196 -22.52 -12.11 -1.10
CA LYS A 196 -21.43 -12.90 -0.49
C LYS A 196 -20.19 -13.12 -1.39
N LYS A 197 -19.89 -12.22 -2.33
CA LYS A 197 -18.66 -12.31 -3.12
C LYS A 197 -17.47 -12.02 -2.21
N LEU A 198 -16.38 -12.77 -2.39
CA LEU A 198 -15.11 -12.49 -1.72
C LEU A 198 -14.51 -11.22 -2.33
N HIS A 199 -14.21 -10.24 -1.50
CA HIS A 199 -13.55 -9.01 -1.88
C HIS A 199 -12.19 -8.95 -1.20
N PRO A 200 -11.08 -8.81 -1.95
CA PRO A 200 -9.76 -8.70 -1.37
C PRO A 200 -9.59 -7.34 -0.68
N CYS A 201 -9.07 -7.38 0.54
CA CYS A 201 -8.76 -6.24 1.40
C CYS A 201 -7.25 -5.96 1.43
N ALA A 202 -6.45 -7.03 1.46
CA ALA A 202 -5.00 -6.94 1.42
C ALA A 202 -4.42 -8.19 0.77
N TYR A 203 -3.16 -8.12 0.38
CA TYR A 203 -2.43 -9.25 -0.12
C TYR A 203 -1.06 -9.29 0.53
N PHE A 204 -0.38 -10.40 0.36
CA PHE A 204 0.97 -10.60 0.84
C PHE A 204 1.73 -11.45 -0.18
N SER A 205 2.98 -11.12 -0.43
CA SER A 205 3.87 -11.99 -1.20
C SER A 205 5.32 -11.79 -0.77
N ARG A 206 6.04 -12.90 -0.62
CA ARG A 206 7.46 -12.90 -0.23
C ARG A 206 8.22 -14.03 -0.89
N CYS A 207 9.39 -13.73 -1.43
CA CYS A 207 10.33 -14.75 -1.89
C CYS A 207 10.84 -15.61 -0.71
N LEU A 208 11.00 -16.91 -0.95
CA LEU A 208 11.69 -17.78 0.01
C LEU A 208 13.19 -17.49 0.03
N SER A 209 13.77 -17.44 1.22
CA SER A 209 15.22 -17.42 1.42
C SER A 209 15.86 -18.75 1.00
N PRO A 210 17.19 -18.80 0.80
CA PRO A 210 17.88 -20.04 0.44
C PRO A 210 17.64 -21.20 1.42
N ALA A 211 17.48 -20.90 2.72
CA ALA A 211 17.19 -21.90 3.73
C ALA A 211 15.73 -22.40 3.63
N GLU A 212 14.78 -21.49 3.49
CA GLU A 212 13.35 -21.82 3.42
C GLU A 212 12.95 -22.52 2.12
N LYS A 213 13.78 -22.42 1.06
CA LYS A 213 13.58 -23.21 -0.18
C LYS A 213 13.79 -24.70 0.02
N ASN A 214 14.54 -25.10 1.04
CA ASN A 214 14.78 -26.51 1.37
C ASN A 214 13.64 -27.13 2.17
N TYR A 215 12.64 -26.34 2.56
CA TYR A 215 11.46 -26.83 3.27
C TYR A 215 10.63 -27.73 2.37
N ASP A 216 10.02 -28.75 2.97
CA ASP A 216 9.07 -29.60 2.27
C ASP A 216 7.79 -28.80 1.92
N VAL A 217 6.84 -29.43 1.25
CA VAL A 217 5.61 -28.73 0.84
C VAL A 217 4.75 -28.35 2.04
N GLY A 218 4.74 -29.17 3.10
CA GLY A 218 3.98 -28.90 4.33
C GLY A 218 4.50 -27.67 5.06
N ASP A 219 5.81 -27.63 5.33
CA ASP A 219 6.46 -26.54 6.05
C ASP A 219 6.38 -25.22 5.28
N ARG A 220 6.45 -25.25 3.94
CA ARG A 220 6.26 -24.04 3.12
C ARG A 220 4.84 -23.47 3.23
N LYS A 221 3.82 -24.32 3.29
CA LYS A 221 2.43 -23.88 3.50
C LYS A 221 2.24 -23.30 4.89
N LEU A 222 2.81 -23.94 5.92
CA LEU A 222 2.75 -23.43 7.29
C LEU A 222 3.46 -22.08 7.42
N LEU A 223 4.63 -21.93 6.79
CA LEU A 223 5.35 -20.67 6.70
C LEU A 223 4.51 -19.58 6.04
N ALA A 224 3.78 -19.90 4.97
CA ALA A 224 2.86 -18.97 4.32
C ALA A 224 1.75 -18.48 5.29
N VAL A 225 1.15 -19.38 6.06
CA VAL A 225 0.15 -19.03 7.09
C VAL A 225 0.75 -18.13 8.15
N LYS A 226 1.91 -18.51 8.72
CA LYS A 226 2.58 -17.76 9.78
C LYS A 226 2.90 -16.34 9.35
N LEU A 227 3.47 -16.17 8.16
CA LEU A 227 3.84 -14.86 7.64
C LEU A 227 2.61 -14.00 7.29
N ALA A 228 1.55 -14.62 6.77
CA ALA A 228 0.32 -13.91 6.46
C ALA A 228 -0.41 -13.38 7.71
N LEU A 229 -0.18 -13.98 8.88
CA LEU A 229 -0.74 -13.54 10.16
C LEU A 229 0.13 -12.50 10.89
N GLU A 230 1.42 -12.42 10.57
CA GLU A 230 2.35 -11.46 11.19
C GLU A 230 2.32 -10.08 10.57
N GLU A 231 2.00 -9.97 9.27
CA GLU A 231 1.81 -8.71 8.54
C GLU A 231 0.45 -8.07 8.84
#